data_AF-A0A3C1YS17-F1
#
_entry.id   AF-A0A3C1YS17-F1
#
_cell.length_a   1.000
_cell.length_b   1.000
_cell.length_c   1.000
_cell.angle_alpha   90.00
_cell.angle_beta   90.00
_cell.angle_gamma   90.00
#
_symmetry.space_group_name_H-M   'P 1'
#
loop_
_entity.id
_entity.type
_entity.pdbx_description
1 polymer ?
#
loop_
_entity_poly.entity_id
_entity_poly.type
_entity_poly.pdbx_seq_one_letter_code
_entity_poly.pdbx_strand_id
1 'polypeptide(L)'
;MFTYFLRSNDLPLKSHYDNLQLLTKLGFVVNKNAAICNSINEVKQFCDRWNTKRSSLPYDIDGVVIKVDSLQHQEELGSVAKSPKWAIAYKFPAEKVTTELINVTFQVGRLGTITPVAELKPVFVGGSTISRATLHNEDYIKKLKIRVGDIVLVERAGDVIPKVSKVV
;
A
#
# COMPACT_ATOMS: atom_id res chain seq x y z
N MET A 1 15.92 7.61 -1.70
CA MET A 1 16.02 6.66 -0.56
C MET A 1 15.77 7.44 0.71
N PHE A 2 14.95 6.93 1.63
CA PHE A 2 14.70 7.56 2.93
C PHE A 2 15.13 6.62 4.06
N THR A 3 15.97 7.10 4.96
CA THR A 3 16.32 6.39 6.20
C THR A 3 15.24 6.65 7.24
N TYR A 4 14.82 5.60 7.94
CA TYR A 4 13.68 5.66 8.85
C TYR A 4 13.94 5.02 10.21
N PHE A 5 15.14 4.51 10.48
CA PHE A 5 15.52 3.93 11.76
C PHE A 5 17.04 3.76 11.84
N LEU A 6 17.63 4.08 13.00
CA LEU A 6 19.00 3.80 13.38
C LEU A 6 18.97 2.88 14.60
N ARG A 7 19.57 1.70 14.52
CA ARG A 7 19.76 0.84 15.68
C ARG A 7 21.14 1.08 16.27
N SER A 8 21.21 1.48 17.53
CA SER A 8 22.46 1.64 18.27
C SER A 8 22.21 1.36 19.75
N ASN A 9 23.16 0.67 20.39
CA ASN A 9 23.13 0.40 21.84
C ASN A 9 23.88 1.47 22.64
N ASP A 10 24.64 2.33 21.96
CA ASP A 10 25.59 3.28 22.58
C ASP A 10 25.06 4.73 22.59
N LEU A 11 23.90 4.96 21.97
CA LEU A 11 23.30 6.28 21.84
C LEU A 11 22.12 6.43 22.80
N PRO A 12 22.05 7.52 23.61
CA PRO A 12 20.99 7.74 24.58
C PRO A 12 19.71 8.28 23.92
N LEU A 13 19.18 7.57 22.92
CA LEU A 13 17.92 7.93 22.26
C LEU A 13 16.75 7.45 23.12
N LYS A 14 15.76 8.33 23.31
CA LYS A 14 14.55 8.02 24.08
C LYS A 14 13.35 7.72 23.18
N SER A 15 13.30 8.37 22.02
CA SER A 15 12.20 8.24 21.08
C SER A 15 12.64 7.88 19.66
N HIS A 16 11.71 7.35 18.89
CA HIS A 16 11.87 7.13 17.47
C HIS A 16 11.99 8.45 16.72
N TYR A 17 11.31 9.50 17.16
CA TYR A 17 11.46 10.82 16.56
C TYR A 17 12.88 11.40 16.77
N ASP A 18 13.47 11.26 17.95
CA ASP A 18 14.88 11.66 18.21
C ASP A 18 15.85 10.94 17.27
N ASN A 19 15.56 9.67 16.98
CA ASN A 19 16.30 8.87 16.02
C ASN A 19 16.29 9.48 14.61
N LEU A 20 15.12 9.93 14.13
CA LEU A 20 14.97 10.61 12.84
C LEU A 20 15.69 11.97 12.83
N GLN A 21 15.65 12.71 13.93
CA GLN A 21 16.38 13.98 14.07
C GLN A 21 17.90 13.76 14.03
N LEU A 22 18.40 12.74 14.74
CA LEU A 22 19.82 12.40 14.72
C LEU A 22 20.27 11.98 13.32
N LEU A 23 19.52 11.11 12.64
CA LEU A 23 19.81 10.72 11.26
C LEU A 23 19.92 11.93 10.33
N THR A 24 19.02 12.90 10.48
CA THR A 24 19.05 14.16 9.72
C THR A 24 20.33 14.95 10.02
N LYS A 25 20.71 15.08 11.31
CA LYS A 25 21.95 15.76 11.73
C LYS A 25 23.22 15.08 11.20
N LEU A 26 23.19 13.75 11.07
CA LEU A 26 24.29 12.95 10.51
C LEU A 26 24.36 13.00 8.98
N GLY A 27 23.47 13.74 8.32
CA GLY A 27 23.47 13.91 6.86
C GLY A 27 22.71 12.83 6.09
N PHE A 28 21.99 11.93 6.77
CA PHE A 28 21.11 10.97 6.09
C PHE A 28 19.83 11.65 5.59
N VAL A 29 19.31 11.16 4.46
CA VAL A 29 18.05 11.63 3.89
C VAL A 29 16.89 11.01 4.66
N VAL A 30 16.17 11.82 5.43
CA VAL A 30 14.98 11.41 6.20
C VAL A 30 13.72 12.03 5.61
N ASN A 31 12.59 11.34 5.71
CA ASN A 31 11.32 11.87 5.22
C ASN A 31 10.82 13.03 6.10
N LYS A 32 10.75 14.23 5.52
CA LYS A 32 10.32 15.46 6.20
C LYS A 32 8.85 15.48 6.62
N ASN A 33 8.06 14.53 6.13
CA ASN A 33 6.64 14.44 6.38
C ASN A 33 6.28 13.66 7.66
N ALA A 34 7.26 13.10 8.37
CA ALA A 34 7.03 12.44 9.65
C ALA A 34 6.50 13.43 10.69
N ALA A 35 5.60 12.98 11.57
CA ALA A 35 5.04 13.79 12.64
C ALA A 35 4.80 12.95 13.90
N ILE A 36 4.95 13.60 15.07
CA ILE A 36 4.50 13.04 16.35
C ILE A 36 2.99 13.26 16.43
N CYS A 37 2.25 12.20 16.79
CA CYS A 37 0.81 12.24 17.04
C CYS A 37 0.58 11.81 18.50
N ASN A 38 -0.04 12.66 19.31
CA ASN A 38 -0.26 12.43 20.74
C ASN A 38 -1.56 11.68 21.04
N SER A 39 -2.38 11.42 20.01
CA SER A 39 -3.66 10.74 20.14
C SER A 39 -3.99 9.91 18.89
N ILE A 40 -4.87 8.93 19.04
CA ILE A 40 -5.35 8.12 17.91
C ILE A 40 -6.10 8.99 16.88
N ASN A 41 -6.73 10.07 17.32
CA ASN A 41 -7.41 11.03 16.44
C ASN A 41 -6.40 11.79 15.57
N GLU A 42 -5.27 12.22 16.14
CA GLU A 42 -4.18 12.83 15.35
C GLU A 42 -3.59 11.84 14.36
N VAL A 43 -3.40 10.57 14.75
CA VAL A 43 -2.95 9.51 13.84
C VAL A 43 -3.92 9.35 12.67
N LYS A 44 -5.23 9.30 12.95
CA LYS A 44 -6.25 9.20 11.90
C LYS A 44 -6.22 10.40 10.96
N GLN A 45 -6.17 11.62 11.49
CA GLN A 45 -6.07 12.84 10.69
C GLN A 45 -4.81 12.85 9.82
N PHE A 46 -3.68 12.37 10.35
CA PHE A 46 -2.44 12.24 9.59
C PHE A 46 -2.59 11.25 8.43
N CYS A 47 -3.19 10.09 8.66
CA CYS A 47 -3.48 9.11 7.62
C CYS A 47 -4.44 9.67 6.54
N ASP A 48 -5.55 10.30 6.94
CA ASP A 48 -6.55 10.86 6.01
C ASP A 48 -5.93 11.97 5.14
N ARG A 49 -5.11 12.83 5.75
CA ARG A 49 -4.36 13.87 5.05
C ARG A 49 -3.46 13.28 3.96
N TRP A 50 -2.69 12.24 4.29
CA TRP A 50 -1.77 11.64 3.33
C TRP A 50 -2.45 10.76 2.30
N ASN A 51 -3.58 10.13 2.64
CA ASN A 51 -4.41 9.43 1.66
C ASN A 51 -4.86 10.38 0.54
N THR A 52 -5.22 11.61 0.90
CA THR A 52 -5.66 12.64 -0.06
C THR A 52 -4.49 13.30 -0.80
N LYS A 53 -3.37 13.52 -0.10
CA LYS A 53 -2.22 14.26 -0.65
C LYS A 53 -1.15 13.37 -1.30
N ARG A 54 -1.28 12.04 -1.28
CA ARG A 54 -0.24 11.13 -1.79
C ARG A 54 0.19 11.44 -3.23
N SER A 55 -0.74 11.82 -4.10
CA SER A 55 -0.46 12.17 -5.50
C SER A 55 0.31 13.48 -5.69
N SER A 56 0.48 14.28 -4.64
CA SER A 56 1.31 15.50 -4.66
C SER A 56 2.77 15.25 -4.31
N LEU A 57 3.12 14.04 -3.85
CA LEU A 57 4.49 13.69 -3.52
C LEU A 57 5.27 13.38 -4.81
N PRO A 58 6.58 13.66 -4.85
CA PRO A 58 7.44 13.31 -5.98
C PRO A 58 7.80 11.81 -6.00
N TYR A 59 7.07 10.99 -5.26
CA TYR A 59 7.26 9.55 -5.11
C TYR A 59 5.94 8.90 -4.69
N ASP A 60 5.79 7.62 -5.02
CA ASP A 60 4.59 6.86 -4.66
C ASP A 60 4.65 6.37 -3.20
N ILE A 61 3.48 6.29 -2.58
CA ILE A 61 3.26 5.67 -1.27
C ILE A 61 1.98 4.84 -1.27
N ASP A 62 2.01 3.69 -0.60
CA ASP A 62 0.86 2.80 -0.44
C ASP A 62 0.18 2.92 0.94
N GLY A 63 0.68 3.81 1.80
CA GLY A 63 0.19 4.00 3.16
C GLY A 63 1.10 4.84 4.04
N VAL A 64 0.85 4.76 5.35
CA VAL A 64 1.65 5.37 6.42
C VAL A 64 2.07 4.27 7.41
N VAL A 65 3.29 4.35 7.94
CA VAL A 65 3.72 3.48 9.04
C VAL A 65 3.51 4.22 10.36
N ILE A 66 2.65 3.66 11.21
CA ILE A 66 2.39 4.15 12.57
C ILE A 66 3.32 3.39 13.50
N LYS A 67 4.05 4.12 14.37
CA LYS A 67 5.02 3.54 15.31
C LYS A 67 4.79 4.14 16.70
N VAL A 68 4.90 3.31 17.73
CA VAL A 68 5.03 3.79 19.11
C VAL A 68 6.34 4.58 19.21
N ASP A 69 6.28 5.82 19.71
CA ASP A 69 7.44 6.70 19.66
C ASP A 69 8.50 6.37 20.73
N SER A 70 8.10 6.03 21.95
CA SER A 70 9.03 5.64 23.03
C SER A 70 9.79 4.36 22.69
N LEU A 71 11.13 4.41 22.67
CA LEU A 71 11.98 3.23 22.40
C LEU A 71 11.88 2.19 23.53
N GLN A 72 11.70 2.64 24.78
CA GLN A 72 11.45 1.73 25.89
C GLN A 72 10.17 0.90 25.67
N HIS A 73 9.07 1.55 25.27
CA HIS A 73 7.83 0.83 24.97
C HIS A 73 7.97 -0.09 23.75
N GLN A 74 8.79 0.27 22.75
CA GLN A 74 9.07 -0.63 21.62
C GLN A 74 9.78 -1.91 22.08
N GLU A 75 10.73 -1.80 23.01
CA GLU A 75 11.45 -2.94 23.59
C GLU A 75 10.50 -3.84 24.40
N GLU A 76 9.68 -3.25 25.28
CA GLU A 76 8.68 -3.96 26.08
C GLU A 76 7.65 -4.71 25.22
N LEU A 77 7.18 -4.09 24.13
CA LEU A 77 6.23 -4.71 23.20
C LEU A 77 6.87 -5.84 22.38
N GLY A 78 8.15 -5.68 22.03
CA GLY A 78 8.93 -6.66 21.26
C GLY A 78 8.37 -6.94 19.86
N SER A 79 8.62 -8.16 19.37
CA SER A 79 8.23 -8.60 18.03
C SER A 79 7.63 -10.01 18.05
N VAL A 80 6.83 -10.32 17.03
CA VAL A 80 6.51 -11.71 16.63
C VAL A 80 7.49 -12.15 15.54
N ALA A 81 7.43 -13.41 15.11
CA ALA A 81 8.41 -14.03 14.22
C ALA A 81 8.75 -13.26 12.93
N LYS A 82 7.83 -12.41 12.43
CA LYS A 82 8.03 -11.65 11.18
C LYS A 82 7.78 -10.15 11.29
N SER A 83 7.37 -9.62 12.45
CA SER A 83 6.98 -8.21 12.56
C SER A 83 7.07 -7.66 13.98
N PRO A 84 7.42 -6.37 14.16
CA PRO A 84 7.34 -5.70 15.46
C PRO A 84 5.88 -5.58 15.92
N LYS A 85 5.64 -5.58 17.24
CA LYS A 85 4.30 -5.32 17.81
C LYS A 85 4.00 -3.83 17.98
N TRP A 86 5.03 -2.99 17.94
CA TRP A 86 4.96 -1.55 18.17
C TRP A 86 4.82 -0.71 16.89
N ALA A 87 4.77 -1.34 15.72
CA ALA A 87 4.58 -0.65 14.44
C ALA A 87 3.59 -1.38 13.54
N ILE A 88 2.81 -0.61 12.78
CA ILE A 88 1.87 -1.13 11.80
C ILE A 88 1.86 -0.27 10.53
N ALA A 89 1.80 -0.91 9.38
CA ALA A 89 1.58 -0.24 8.10
C ALA A 89 0.08 -0.04 7.87
N TYR A 90 -0.37 1.20 7.97
CA TYR A 90 -1.72 1.61 7.60
C TYR A 90 -1.78 1.84 6.09
N LYS A 91 -2.24 0.83 5.35
CA LYS A 91 -2.35 0.91 3.89
C LYS A 91 -3.56 1.74 3.48
N PHE A 92 -3.37 2.60 2.48
CA PHE A 92 -4.47 3.34 1.89
C PHE A 92 -5.37 2.43 1.06
N PRO A 93 -6.66 2.78 0.90
CA PRO A 93 -7.53 2.10 -0.04
C PRO A 93 -6.91 2.10 -1.44
N ALA A 94 -7.06 0.96 -2.12
CA ALA A 94 -6.70 0.80 -3.52
C ALA A 94 -7.38 1.88 -4.38
N GLU A 95 -6.66 2.45 -5.33
CA GLU A 95 -7.27 3.31 -6.34
C GLU A 95 -8.20 2.47 -7.20
N LYS A 96 -9.41 3.01 -7.41
CA LYS A 96 -10.44 2.36 -8.20
C LYS A 96 -10.77 3.24 -9.39
N VAL A 97 -10.80 2.65 -10.56
CA VAL A 97 -11.24 3.31 -11.79
C VAL A 97 -12.22 2.40 -12.52
N THR A 98 -13.06 2.98 -13.35
CA THR A 98 -13.88 2.23 -14.29
C THR A 98 -13.20 2.18 -15.65
N THR A 99 -13.27 1.02 -16.30
CA THR A 99 -12.85 0.87 -17.70
C THR A 99 -13.69 -0.21 -18.38
N GLU A 100 -13.58 -0.33 -19.68
CA GLU A 100 -14.31 -1.30 -20.50
C GLU A 100 -13.54 -2.63 -20.56
N LEU A 101 -14.27 -3.74 -20.36
CA LEU A 101 -13.74 -5.09 -20.56
C LEU A 101 -13.82 -5.46 -22.04
N ILE A 102 -12.68 -5.41 -22.73
CA ILE A 102 -12.59 -5.68 -24.18
C ILE A 102 -12.66 -7.17 -24.48
N ASN A 103 -11.99 -8.00 -23.68
CA ASN A 103 -11.95 -9.45 -23.91
C ASN A 103 -11.53 -10.20 -22.63
N VAL A 104 -11.62 -11.52 -22.64
CA VAL A 104 -11.05 -12.40 -21.60
C VAL A 104 -10.13 -13.43 -22.26
N THR A 105 -8.87 -13.46 -21.81
CA THR A 105 -7.89 -14.48 -22.20
C THR A 105 -7.70 -15.51 -21.08
N PHE A 106 -7.34 -16.74 -21.42
CA PHE A 106 -7.14 -17.82 -20.45
C PHE A 106 -5.68 -18.26 -20.47
N GLN A 107 -5.02 -18.20 -19.31
CA GLN A 107 -3.63 -18.61 -19.14
C GLN A 107 -3.54 -19.96 -18.45
N VAL A 108 -2.68 -20.85 -18.94
CA VAL A 108 -2.42 -22.14 -18.30
C VAL A 108 -1.18 -22.00 -17.41
N GLY A 109 -1.38 -22.13 -16.11
CA GLY A 109 -0.30 -22.14 -15.12
C GLY A 109 0.51 -23.43 -15.15
N ARG A 110 1.66 -23.42 -14.47
CA ARG A 110 2.59 -24.57 -14.41
C ARG A 110 1.95 -25.88 -13.96
N LEU A 111 0.93 -25.81 -13.10
CA LEU A 111 0.20 -26.96 -12.56
C LEU A 111 -1.04 -27.33 -13.40
N GLY A 112 -1.23 -26.73 -14.57
CA GLY A 112 -2.42 -26.90 -15.41
C GLY A 112 -3.62 -26.05 -14.99
N THR A 113 -3.48 -25.21 -13.95
CA THR A 113 -4.52 -24.27 -13.52
C THR A 113 -4.83 -23.28 -14.64
N ILE A 114 -6.10 -23.19 -15.05
CA ILE A 114 -6.55 -22.22 -16.06
C ILE A 114 -6.99 -20.94 -15.33
N THR A 115 -6.27 -19.84 -15.55
CA THR A 115 -6.56 -18.54 -14.94
C THR A 115 -7.15 -17.58 -15.99
N PRO A 116 -8.39 -17.08 -15.78
CA PRO A 116 -8.95 -16.06 -16.64
C PRO A 116 -8.33 -14.68 -16.36
N VAL A 117 -8.01 -13.96 -17.43
CA VAL A 117 -7.41 -12.62 -17.42
C VAL A 117 -8.27 -11.68 -18.26
N ALA A 118 -8.71 -10.59 -17.65
CA ALA A 118 -9.42 -9.52 -18.33
C ALA A 118 -8.46 -8.70 -19.18
N GLU A 119 -8.79 -8.52 -20.46
CA GLU A 119 -8.18 -7.54 -21.36
C GLU A 119 -9.05 -6.28 -21.32
N LEU A 120 -8.47 -5.19 -20.86
CA LEU A 120 -9.17 -3.95 -20.54
C LEU A 120 -8.80 -2.85 -21.52
N LYS A 121 -9.71 -1.92 -21.75
CA LYS A 121 -9.35 -0.64 -22.36
C LYS A 121 -8.32 0.05 -21.46
N PRO A 122 -7.14 0.46 -22.01
CA PRO A 122 -6.06 1.01 -21.19
C PRO A 122 -6.54 2.18 -20.32
N VAL A 123 -6.29 2.08 -19.02
CA VAL A 123 -6.71 3.08 -18.03
C VAL A 123 -5.59 3.32 -17.03
N PHE A 124 -5.38 4.58 -16.63
CA PHE A 124 -4.35 4.95 -15.68
C PHE A 124 -4.85 4.79 -14.24
N VAL A 125 -4.14 4.01 -13.41
CA VAL A 125 -4.49 3.71 -12.01
C VAL A 125 -3.23 3.56 -11.17
N GLY A 126 -3.13 4.31 -10.06
CA GLY A 126 -2.05 4.15 -9.10
C GLY A 126 -0.66 4.26 -9.74
N GLY A 127 -0.45 5.25 -10.61
CA GLY A 127 0.86 5.55 -11.20
C GLY A 127 1.22 4.74 -12.46
N SER A 128 0.37 3.82 -12.93
CA SER A 128 0.62 3.10 -14.19
C SER A 128 -0.62 2.91 -15.05
N THR A 129 -0.41 2.68 -16.34
CA THR A 129 -1.48 2.28 -17.26
C THR A 129 -1.72 0.77 -17.15
N ILE A 130 -2.95 0.41 -16.78
CA ILE A 130 -3.41 -0.96 -16.68
C ILE A 130 -4.21 -1.30 -17.94
N SER A 131 -3.80 -2.37 -18.62
CA SER A 131 -4.54 -2.99 -19.73
C SER A 131 -4.99 -4.41 -19.41
N ARG A 132 -4.53 -5.00 -18.30
CA ARG A 132 -4.85 -6.38 -17.92
C ARG A 132 -5.14 -6.49 -16.43
N ALA A 133 -6.12 -7.30 -16.07
CA ALA A 133 -6.47 -7.57 -14.67
C ALA A 133 -6.85 -9.04 -14.47
N THR A 134 -6.61 -9.58 -13.27
CA THR A 134 -7.05 -10.94 -12.95
C THR A 134 -8.56 -11.01 -12.74
N LEU A 135 -9.17 -12.10 -13.22
CA LEU A 135 -10.54 -12.49 -12.91
C LEU A 135 -10.59 -13.64 -11.90
N HIS A 136 -9.46 -13.99 -11.27
CA HIS A 136 -9.28 -15.08 -10.32
C HIS A 136 -9.60 -16.49 -10.87
N ASN A 137 -10.88 -16.80 -11.08
CA ASN A 137 -11.37 -18.11 -11.52
C ASN A 137 -12.79 -18.00 -12.12
N GLU A 138 -13.32 -19.11 -12.63
CA GLU A 138 -14.66 -19.18 -13.23
C GLU A 138 -15.76 -18.76 -12.25
N ASP A 139 -15.69 -19.20 -10.99
CA ASP A 139 -16.70 -18.87 -9.97
C ASP A 139 -16.75 -17.36 -9.70
N TYR A 140 -15.61 -16.68 -9.75
CA TYR A 140 -15.53 -15.23 -9.59
C TYR A 140 -16.25 -14.49 -10.75
N ILE A 141 -16.04 -14.96 -11.99
CA ILE A 141 -16.73 -14.43 -13.18
C ILE A 141 -18.23 -14.61 -13.05
N LYS A 142 -18.69 -15.83 -12.68
CA LYS A 142 -20.10 -16.14 -12.48
C LYS A 142 -20.73 -15.29 -11.37
N LYS A 143 -20.05 -15.17 -10.23
CA LYS A 143 -20.51 -14.39 -9.08
C LYS A 143 -20.72 -12.92 -9.42
N LEU A 144 -19.78 -12.33 -10.17
CA LEU A 144 -19.86 -10.94 -10.60
C LEU A 144 -20.65 -10.73 -11.90
N LYS A 145 -21.09 -11.82 -12.55
CA LYS A 145 -21.82 -11.83 -13.83
C LYS A 145 -21.09 -11.06 -14.95
N ILE A 146 -19.76 -11.15 -14.96
CA ILE A 146 -18.90 -10.42 -15.89
C ILE A 146 -19.13 -10.90 -17.33
N ARG A 147 -19.31 -9.96 -18.24
CA ARG A 147 -19.42 -10.18 -19.68
C ARG A 147 -18.47 -9.26 -20.44
N VAL A 148 -17.96 -9.75 -21.56
CA VAL A 148 -17.20 -8.90 -22.50
C VAL A 148 -18.10 -7.75 -22.96
N GLY A 149 -17.55 -6.53 -22.96
CA GLY A 149 -18.26 -5.28 -23.21
C GLY A 149 -18.74 -4.55 -21.95
N ASP A 150 -18.67 -5.19 -20.77
CA ASP A 150 -19.07 -4.53 -19.52
C ASP A 150 -18.13 -3.38 -19.14
N ILE A 151 -18.69 -2.38 -18.47
CA ILE A 151 -17.91 -1.43 -17.68
C ILE A 151 -17.60 -2.08 -16.34
N VAL A 152 -16.32 -2.20 -16.03
CA VAL A 152 -15.81 -2.87 -14.83
C VAL A 152 -15.04 -1.90 -13.95
N LEU A 153 -15.21 -2.04 -12.64
CA LEU A 153 -14.41 -1.32 -11.65
C LEU A 153 -13.12 -2.11 -11.38
N VAL A 154 -12.00 -1.55 -11.78
CA VAL A 154 -10.66 -2.11 -11.60
C VAL A 154 -10.00 -1.45 -10.40
N GLU A 155 -9.40 -2.26 -9.53
CA GLU A 155 -8.65 -1.75 -8.38
C GLU A 155 -7.20 -2.26 -8.37
N ARG A 156 -6.28 -1.36 -8.00
CA ARG A 156 -4.86 -1.66 -7.79
C ARG A 156 -4.43 -1.25 -6.39
N ALA A 157 -3.87 -2.20 -5.64
CA ALA A 157 -3.33 -1.97 -4.31
C ALA A 157 -1.79 -1.91 -4.36
N GLY A 158 -1.19 -0.72 -4.46
CA GLY A 158 0.26 -0.57 -4.58
C GLY A 158 0.84 -1.29 -5.80
N ASP A 159 1.97 -1.99 -5.66
CA ASP A 159 2.62 -2.76 -6.75
C ASP A 159 2.01 -4.16 -6.99
N VAL A 160 0.80 -4.40 -6.52
CA VAL A 160 0.11 -5.70 -6.66
C VAL A 160 -0.64 -5.80 -7.99
N ILE A 161 -0.81 -7.05 -8.44
CA ILE A 161 -1.59 -7.44 -9.63
C ILE A 161 -2.99 -6.78 -9.63
N PRO A 162 -3.36 -6.04 -10.69
CA PRO A 162 -4.69 -5.45 -10.82
C PRO A 162 -5.79 -6.49 -10.86
N LYS A 163 -6.96 -6.18 -10.30
CA LYS A 163 -8.14 -7.06 -10.35
C LYS A 163 -9.41 -6.29 -10.66
N VAL A 164 -10.35 -6.98 -11.30
CA VAL A 164 -11.74 -6.50 -11.47
C VAL A 164 -12.47 -6.75 -10.16
N SER A 165 -13.15 -5.73 -9.63
CA SER A 165 -13.83 -5.79 -8.33
C SER A 165 -15.36 -5.89 -8.43
N LYS A 166 -15.96 -5.27 -9.45
CA LYS A 166 -17.39 -5.38 -9.78
C LYS A 166 -17.66 -4.94 -11.22
N VAL A 167 -18.80 -5.38 -11.76
CA VAL A 167 -19.44 -4.78 -12.94
C VAL A 167 -20.22 -3.54 -12.48
N VAL A 168 -20.22 -2.50 -13.31
CA VAL A 168 -20.94 -1.23 -13.05
C VAL A 168 -22.32 -1.27 -13.69
#